data_AF-A0A2M7BBQ9-F1
#
_entry.id   AF-A0A2M7BBQ9-F1
#
_cell.length_a   1.000
_cell.length_b   1.000
_cell.length_c   1.000
_cell.angle_alpha   90.00
_cell.angle_beta   90.00
_cell.angle_gamma   90.00
#
_symmetry.space_group_name_H-M   'P 1'
#
loop_
_entity.id
_entity.type
_entity.pdbx_description
1 polymer ?
#
loop_
_entity_poly.entity_id
_entity_poly.type
_entity_poly.pdbx_seq_one_letter_code
_entity_poly.pdbx_strand_id
1 'polypeptide(L)'
;MNKFVTTNIRLPKEDLIAYRQMAIASGKSFSQLVREALAQFNHPVEISQNASKKYPDFWEIEKVAVSGGPKDGSTKHDKYIY
;
A
#
# COMPACT_ATOMS: atom_id res chain seq x y z
N MET A 1 24.25 11.46 8.40
CA MET A 1 23.49 11.74 9.64
C MET A 1 22.01 11.79 9.29
N ASN A 2 21.16 10.99 9.95
CA ASN A 2 19.72 11.11 9.77
C ASN A 2 19.21 12.39 10.47
N LYS A 3 18.40 13.18 9.75
CA LYS A 3 17.81 14.41 10.27
C LYS A 3 16.54 14.07 11.03
N PHE A 4 16.62 13.99 12.36
CA PHE A 4 15.44 13.79 13.19
C PHE A 4 14.65 15.09 13.34
N VAL A 5 13.32 14.99 13.22
CA VAL A 5 12.39 16.10 13.43
C VAL A 5 11.56 15.82 14.68
N THR A 6 11.58 16.75 15.63
CA THR A 6 10.75 16.66 16.83
C THR A 6 9.31 16.98 16.47
N THR A 7 8.39 16.07 16.78
CA THR A 7 6.95 16.24 16.52
C THR A 7 6.19 16.15 17.84
N ASN A 8 5.36 17.15 18.11
CA ASN A 8 4.49 17.15 19.29
C ASN A 8 3.16 16.50 18.93
N ILE A 9 2.77 15.46 19.68
CA ILE A 9 1.54 14.70 19.47
C ILE A 9 0.75 14.70 20.78
N ARG A 10 -0.57 14.86 20.68
CA ARG A 10 -1.48 14.75 21.83
C ARG A 10 -1.94 13.31 21.95
N LEU A 11 -1.88 12.77 23.17
CA LEU A 11 -2.33 11.42 23.51
C LEU A 11 -3.25 11.50 24.74
N PRO A 12 -4.22 10.58 24.86
CA PRO A 12 -4.94 10.37 26.11
C PRO A 12 -3.96 10.13 27.27
N LYS A 13 -4.32 10.62 28.45
CA LYS A 13 -3.44 10.57 29.63
C LYS A 13 -3.14 9.13 30.05
N GLU A 14 -4.14 8.26 30.00
CA GLU A 14 -4.04 6.85 30.39
C GLU A 14 -3.05 6.11 29.49
N ASP A 15 -3.20 6.25 28.17
CA ASP A 15 -2.29 5.66 27.18
C ASP A 15 -0.85 6.14 27.36
N LEU A 16 -0.66 7.45 27.58
CA LEU A 16 0.66 8.03 27.80
C LEU A 16 1.35 7.43 29.02
N ILE A 17 0.61 7.17 30.11
CA ILE A 17 1.16 6.53 31.32
C ILE A 17 1.55 5.07 31.00
N ALA A 18 0.66 4.31 30.36
CA ALA A 18 0.91 2.92 30.00
C ALA A 18 2.15 2.79 29.10
N TYR A 19 2.27 3.61 28.06
CA TYR A 19 3.41 3.59 27.15
C TYR A 19 4.72 4.04 27.82
N ARG A 20 4.68 4.97 28.78
CA ARG A 20 5.86 5.31 29.57
C ARG A 20 6.34 4.15 30.43
N GLN A 21 5.41 3.45 31.09
CA GLN A 21 5.75 2.25 31.85
C GLN A 21 6.36 1.17 30.96
N MET A 22 5.80 0.97 29.77
CA MET A 22 6.35 0.05 28.77
C MET A 22 7.77 0.45 28.32
N ALA A 23 8.00 1.74 28.09
CA ALA A 23 9.33 2.25 27.73
C ALA A 23 10.36 1.97 28.84
N ILE A 24 9.99 2.22 30.10
CA ILE A 24 10.83 1.93 31.27
C ILE A 24 11.12 0.43 31.38
N ALA A 25 10.09 -0.41 31.26
CA ALA A 25 10.24 -1.87 31.34
C ALA A 25 11.16 -2.42 30.24
N SER A 26 11.14 -1.80 29.06
CA SER A 26 12.01 -2.17 27.92
C SER A 26 13.42 -1.54 27.97
N GLY A 27 13.70 -0.66 28.94
CA GLY A 27 14.98 0.05 29.03
C GLY A 27 15.22 1.05 27.90
N LYS A 28 14.17 1.52 27.22
CA LYS A 28 14.27 2.40 26.05
C LYS A 28 13.74 3.79 26.36
N SER A 29 14.21 4.79 25.60
CA SER A 29 13.56 6.09 25.60
C SER A 29 12.16 5.98 24.97
N PHE A 30 11.23 6.80 25.46
CA PHE A 30 9.87 6.84 24.91
C PHE A 30 9.87 7.08 23.40
N SER A 31 10.68 8.03 22.91
CA SER A 31 10.80 8.33 21.49
C SER A 31 11.37 7.17 20.67
N GLN A 32 12.24 6.35 21.25
CA GLN A 32 12.74 5.15 20.58
C GLN A 32 11.66 4.09 20.47
N LEU A 33 10.92 3.82 21.55
CA LEU A 33 9.79 2.88 21.54
C LEU A 33 8.75 3.27 20.48
N VAL A 34 8.39 4.55 20.42
CA VAL A 34 7.43 5.06 19.43
C VAL A 34 7.96 4.88 17.99
N ARG A 35 9.24 5.16 17.75
CA ARG A 35 9.84 4.96 16.42
C ARG A 35 9.87 3.50 15.99
N GLU A 36 10.22 2.59 16.90
CA GLU A 36 10.25 1.16 16.63
C GLU A 36 8.84 0.61 16.34
N ALA A 37 7.84 1.02 17.13
CA ALA A 37 6.45 0.68 16.89
C ALA A 37 6.00 1.17 15.49
N LEU A 38 6.28 2.44 15.15
CA LEU A 38 5.97 2.98 13.84
C LEU A 38 6.73 2.28 12.70
N ALA A 39 7.97 1.85 12.92
CA ALA A 39 8.73 1.11 11.91
C ALA A 39 8.08 -0.24 11.60
N GLN A 40 7.50 -0.92 12.60
CA GLN A 40 6.75 -2.16 12.39
C GLN A 40 5.48 -1.94 11.56
N PHE A 41 4.76 -0.83 11.77
CA PHE A 41 3.57 -0.48 10.98
C PHE A 41 3.93 0.04 9.58
N ASN A 42 5.05 0.75 9.46
CA ASN A 42 5.53 1.35 8.22
C ASN A 42 6.49 0.43 7.46
N HIS A 43 6.50 -0.89 7.68
CA HIS A 43 6.99 -1.76 6.61
C HIS A 43 6.03 -1.53 5.44
N PRO A 44 6.44 -0.80 4.38
CA PRO A 44 5.75 -1.03 3.13
C PRO A 44 5.99 -2.51 2.87
N VAL A 45 4.95 -3.26 2.52
CA VAL A 45 5.19 -4.42 1.66
C VAL A 45 6.12 -3.89 0.59
N GLU A 46 7.36 -4.36 0.55
CA GLU A 46 8.29 -3.98 -0.50
C GLU A 46 7.65 -4.48 -1.78
N ILE A 47 6.81 -3.64 -2.39
CA ILE A 47 6.37 -3.80 -3.76
C ILE A 47 7.65 -3.52 -4.51
N SER A 48 8.41 -4.60 -4.72
CA SER A 48 9.57 -4.67 -5.57
C SER A 48 9.38 -3.71 -6.73
N GLN A 49 10.15 -2.62 -6.72
CA GLN A 49 10.19 -1.66 -7.84
C GLN A 49 10.75 -2.33 -9.12
N ASN A 50 11.12 -3.60 -9.04
CA ASN A 50 11.55 -4.44 -10.15
C ASN A 50 10.43 -5.30 -10.76
N ALA A 51 9.19 -5.22 -10.26
CA ALA A 51 8.06 -5.70 -11.01
C ALA A 51 7.66 -4.65 -12.06
N SER A 52 8.50 -4.50 -13.09
CA SER A 52 8.05 -4.02 -14.40
C SER A 52 7.10 -5.05 -15.01
N LYS A 53 6.00 -5.36 -14.32
CA LYS A 53 4.83 -5.87 -14.98
C LYS A 53 4.38 -4.72 -15.86
N LYS A 54 4.75 -4.82 -17.14
CA LYS A 54 3.98 -4.29 -18.25
C LYS A 54 2.55 -4.74 -18.01
N TYR A 55 1.79 -3.98 -17.25
CA TYR A 55 0.35 -4.01 -17.39
C TYR A 55 0.14 -3.47 -18.80
N PRO A 56 -0.37 -4.28 -19.73
CA PRO A 56 -0.78 -3.72 -21.00
C PRO A 56 -1.75 -2.59 -20.68
N ASP A 57 -1.52 -1.41 -21.25
CA ASP A 57 -2.41 -0.26 -21.08
C ASP A 57 -3.85 -0.73 -21.24
N PHE A 58 -4.81 -0.07 -20.60
CA PHE A 58 -6.23 -0.46 -20.71
C PHE A 58 -6.68 -0.63 -22.18
N TRP A 59 -6.04 0.11 -23.10
CA TRP A 59 -6.20 0.05 -24.55
C TRP A 59 -5.53 -1.16 -25.27
N GLU A 60 -4.60 -1.85 -24.62
CA GLU A 60 -3.93 -3.05 -25.14
C GLU A 60 -4.69 -4.35 -24.79
N ILE A 61 -5.55 -4.32 -23.75
CA ILE A 61 -6.44 -5.45 -23.41
C ILE A 61 -7.35 -5.79 -24.60
N GLU A 62 -7.82 -4.77 -25.30
CA GLU A 62 -8.68 -4.90 -26.48
C GLU A 62 -7.97 -5.63 -27.63
N LYS A 63 -6.66 -5.40 -27.83
CA LYS A 63 -5.89 -6.07 -28.89
C LYS A 63 -5.73 -7.57 -28.65
N VAL A 64 -5.63 -7.99 -27.39
CA VAL A 64 -5.48 -9.42 -27.04
C VAL A 64 -6.84 -10.13 -27.04
N ALA A 65 -7.89 -9.47 -26.54
CA ALA A 65 -9.24 -10.01 -26.47
C ALA A 65 -9.90 -10.23 -27.86
N VAL A 66 -9.53 -9.44 -28.87
CA VAL A 66 -10.20 -9.43 -30.19
C VAL A 66 -9.70 -10.54 -31.15
N SER A 67 -8.71 -11.34 -30.75
CA SER A 67 -8.14 -12.38 -31.64
C SER A 67 -9.07 -13.58 -31.93
N GLY A 68 -10.14 -13.79 -31.16
CA GLY A 68 -11.01 -14.97 -31.27
C GLY A 68 -12.50 -14.71 -31.54
N GLY A 69 -12.94 -13.46 -31.70
CA GLY A 69 -14.36 -13.09 -31.80
C GLY A 69 -14.86 -12.85 -33.23
N PRO A 70 -16.20 -12.86 -33.45
CA PRO A 70 -16.78 -12.49 -34.74
C PRO A 70 -16.37 -11.07 -35.14
N LYS A 71 -15.63 -10.94 -36.25
CA LYS A 71 -15.09 -9.65 -36.72
C LYS A 71 -16.17 -8.64 -37.12
N ASP A 72 -17.40 -9.09 -37.34
CA ASP A 72 -18.56 -8.27 -37.69
C ASP A 72 -19.59 -8.14 -36.56
N GLY A 73 -19.23 -8.51 -35.33
CA GLY A 73 -20.13 -8.40 -34.16
C GLY A 73 -20.61 -6.97 -33.89
N SER A 74 -19.82 -5.96 -34.25
CA SER A 74 -20.23 -4.54 -34.15
C SER A 74 -21.43 -4.22 -35.06
N THR A 75 -21.44 -4.76 -36.29
CA THR A 75 -22.45 -4.45 -37.30
C THR A 75 -23.63 -5.44 -37.32
N LYS A 76 -23.42 -6.66 -36.82
CA LYS A 76 -24.43 -7.74 -36.82
C LYS A 76 -24.66 -8.32 -35.43
N HIS A 77 -24.64 -7.45 -34.41
CA HIS A 77 -24.82 -7.84 -33.00
C HIS A 77 -26.12 -8.64 -32.81
N ASP A 78 -27.22 -8.26 -33.47
CA ASP A 78 -28.50 -8.97 -33.38
C ASP A 78 -28.41 -10.45 -33.76
N LYS A 79 -27.60 -10.81 -34.75
CA LYS A 79 -27.43 -12.19 -35.23
C LYS A 79 -26.71 -13.09 -34.21
N TYR A 80 -25.93 -12.51 -33.32
CA TYR A 80 -25.10 -13.25 -32.36
C TYR A 80 -25.66 -13.19 -30.93
N ILE A 81 -26.63 -12.33 -30.67
CA ILE A 81 -27.29 -12.18 -29.37
C ILE A 81 -28.61 -12.99 -29.32
N TYR A 82 -29.30 -13.13 -30.46
CA TYR A 82 -30.50 -13.97 -30.63
C TYR A 82 -30.19 -15.29 -31.34
#